data_AF-A0A8T4STJ8-F1
#
_entry.id   AF-A0A8T4STJ8-F1
#
_cell.length_a   1.000
_cell.length_b   1.000
_cell.length_c   1.000
_cell.angle_alpha   90.00
_cell.angle_beta   90.00
_cell.angle_gamma   90.00
#
_symmetry.space_group_name_H-M   'P 1'
#
loop_
_entity.id
_entity.type
_entity.pdbx_description
1 polymer ?
#
loop_
_entity_poly.entity_id
_entity_poly.type
_entity_poly.pdbx_seq_one_letter_code
_entity_poly.pdbx_strand_id
1 'polypeptide(L)' 'MDKEKIINWSAVARQAIEQRLNMLKQFKAFTKDSTLTEEDALRMGREVSEKAMKKHKKWN' A
#
# COMPACT_ATOMS: atom_id res chain seq x y z
N MET A 1 -19.73 -10.01 34.19
CA MET A 1 -19.70 -11.13 33.24
C MET A 1 -19.52 -10.53 31.88
N ASP A 2 -18.27 -10.50 31.41
CA ASP A 2 -17.93 -9.91 30.12
C ASP A 2 -18.61 -10.74 29.03
N LYS A 3 -19.56 -10.12 28.31
CA LYS A 3 -20.18 -10.71 27.13
C LYS A 3 -19.18 -10.59 26.00
N GLU A 4 -18.35 -11.59 25.82
CA GLU A 4 -17.55 -11.72 24.61
C GLU A 4 -18.51 -11.71 23.41
N LYS A 5 -18.44 -10.63 22.62
CA LYS A 5 -19.22 -10.52 21.40
C LYS A 5 -18.72 -11.58 20.43
N ILE A 6 -19.57 -12.56 20.10
CA ILE A 6 -19.27 -13.53 19.04
C ILE A 6 -19.07 -12.73 17.74
N ILE A 7 -17.84 -12.71 17.24
CA ILE A 7 -17.50 -12.02 16.00
C ILE A 7 -17.98 -12.87 14.82
N ASN A 8 -18.72 -12.25 13.90
CA ASN A 8 -19.02 -12.86 12.62
C ASN A 8 -17.81 -12.74 11.68
N TRP A 9 -16.93 -13.74 11.72
CA TRP A 9 -15.71 -13.77 10.91
C TRP A 9 -15.98 -13.77 9.40
N SER A 10 -17.09 -14.36 8.95
CA SER A 10 -17.46 -14.35 7.53
C SER A 10 -17.82 -12.94 7.04
N ALA A 11 -18.48 -12.13 7.86
CA ALA A 11 -18.79 -10.74 7.54
C ALA A 11 -17.52 -9.88 7.48
N VAL A 12 -16.62 -10.05 8.45
CA VAL A 12 -15.31 -9.37 8.48
C VAL A 12 -14.49 -9.72 7.25
N ALA A 13 -14.40 -11.01 6.91
CA ALA A 13 -13.68 -11.47 5.73
C ALA A 13 -14.26 -10.91 4.44
N ARG A 14 -15.60 -10.90 4.28
CA ARG A 14 -16.27 -10.33 3.11
C ARG A 14 -15.94 -8.84 2.94
N GLN A 15 -16.01 -8.05 4.01
CA GLN A 15 -15.68 -6.63 3.96
C GLN A 15 -14.21 -6.39 3.57
N ALA A 16 -13.27 -7.15 4.12
CA ALA A 16 -11.85 -7.02 3.77
C ALA A 16 -11.60 -7.37 2.30
N ILE A 17 -12.25 -8.42 1.78
CA ILE A 17 -12.16 -8.83 0.38
C ILE A 17 -12.72 -7.74 -0.54
N GLU A 18 -13.90 -7.21 -0.23
CA GLU A 18 -14.53 -6.13 -1.02
C GLU A 18 -13.65 -4.87 -1.06
N GLN A 19 -13.08 -4.47 0.07
CA GLN A 19 -12.13 -3.36 0.13
C GLN A 19 -10.91 -3.60 -0.76
N ARG A 20 -10.33 -4.81 -0.69
CA ARG A 20 -9.17 -5.18 -1.52
C ARG A 20 -9.51 -5.17 -3.00
N LEU A 21 -10.68 -5.69 -3.40
CA LEU A 21 -11.14 -5.69 -4.78
C LEU A 21 -11.34 -4.27 -5.32
N ASN A 22 -11.93 -3.38 -4.52
CA ASN A 22 -12.11 -1.98 -4.92
C ASN A 22 -10.78 -1.27 -5.10
N MET A 23 -9.82 -1.49 -4.19
CA MET A 23 -8.47 -0.97 -4.32
C MET A 23 -7.76 -1.49 -5.58
N LEU A 24 -7.91 -2.78 -5.90
CA LEU A 24 -7.33 -3.36 -7.14
C LEU A 24 -7.95 -2.75 -8.40
N LYS A 25 -9.27 -2.52 -8.42
CA LYS A 25 -9.95 -1.84 -9.53
C LYS A 25 -9.40 -0.42 -9.72
N GLN A 26 -9.23 0.32 -8.63
CA GLN A 26 -8.67 1.67 -8.67
C GLN A 26 -7.22 1.67 -9.15
N PHE A 27 -6.37 0.76 -8.65
CA PHE A 27 -5.00 0.62 -9.12
C PHE A 27 -4.95 0.34 -10.61
N LYS A 28 -5.73 -0.62 -11.10
CA LYS A 28 -5.77 -0.95 -12.53
C LYS A 28 -6.17 0.24 -13.39
N ALA A 29 -7.15 1.03 -12.94
CA ALA A 29 -7.56 2.25 -13.64
C ALA A 29 -6.47 3.33 -13.60
N PHE A 30 -5.85 3.52 -12.43
CA PHE A 30 -4.79 4.52 -12.21
C PHE A 30 -3.54 4.24 -13.05
N THR A 31 -3.15 2.96 -13.19
CA THR A 31 -1.95 2.57 -13.92
C THR A 31 -2.19 2.27 -15.40
N LYS A 32 -3.42 2.42 -15.92
CA LYS A 32 -3.79 1.90 -17.25
C LYS A 32 -2.95 2.47 -18.39
N ASP A 33 -2.58 3.75 -18.29
CA ASP A 33 -1.80 4.49 -19.29
C ASP A 33 -0.36 4.77 -18.81
N SER A 34 0.07 4.09 -17.74
CA SER A 34 1.39 4.31 -17.15
C SER A 34 2.48 3.85 -18.11
N THR A 35 3.49 4.70 -18.31
CA THR A 35 4.73 4.35 -19.03
C THR A 35 5.88 3.99 -18.09
N LEU A 36 5.62 3.92 -16.79
CA LEU A 36 6.64 3.63 -15.76
C LEU A 36 7.21 2.22 -15.97
N THR A 37 8.52 2.14 -16.18
CA THR A 37 9.21 0.85 -16.30
C THR A 37 9.76 0.38 -14.96
N GLU A 38 10.26 -0.86 -14.91
CA GLU A 38 10.93 -1.40 -13.75
C GLU A 38 12.22 -0.63 -13.42
N GLU A 39 12.99 -0.26 -14.45
CA GLU A 39 14.22 0.53 -14.30
C GLU A 39 13.94 1.89 -13.68
N ASP A 40 12.86 2.55 -14.09
CA ASP A 40 12.42 3.80 -13.49
C ASP A 40 12.07 3.64 -12.01
N ALA A 41 11.32 2.59 -11.66
CA ALA A 41 10.96 2.30 -10.28
C ALA A 41 12.21 2.07 -9.41
N LEU A 42 13.18 1.28 -9.89
CA LEU A 42 14.45 1.02 -9.20
C LEU A 42 15.29 2.28 -9.04
N ARG A 43 15.37 3.13 -10.08
CA ARG A 43 16.08 4.41 -10.02
C ARG A 43 15.45 5.34 -8.98
N MET A 44 14.13 5.52 -9.04
CA MET A 44 13.38 6.35 -8.09
C MET A 44 13.55 5.85 -6.64
N GLY A 45 13.52 4.53 -6.42
CA GLY A 45 13.74 3.94 -5.11
C GLY A 45 15.11 4.28 -4.51
N ARG A 46 16.17 4.22 -5.34
CA ARG A 46 17.53 4.64 -4.93
C ARG A 46 17.58 6.13 -4.57
N GLU A 47 17.03 6.98 -5.42
CA GLU A 47 17.00 8.43 -5.19
C GLU A 47 16.28 8.80 -3.90
N VAL A 48 15.12 8.18 -3.61
CA VAL A 48 14.37 8.40 -2.38
C VAL A 48 15.18 7.95 -1.16
N SER A 49 15.80 6.78 -1.24
CA SER A 49 16.62 6.22 -0.17
C SER A 49 17.82 7.11 0.16
N GLU A 50 18.52 7.61 -0.85
CA GLU A 50 19.63 8.55 -0.67
C GLU A 50 19.18 9.87 -0.04
N LYS A 51 18.04 10.43 -0.50
CA LYS A 51 17.48 11.66 0.07
C LYS A 51 17.07 11.47 1.52
N ALA A 52 16.42 10.35 1.85
CA ALA A 52 16.06 10.00 3.21
C ALA A 52 17.31 9.87 4.09
N MET A 53 18.33 9.13 3.65
CA MET A 53 19.58 8.98 4.38
C MET A 53 20.26 10.33 4.65
N LYS A 54 20.37 11.20 3.64
CA LYS A 54 20.96 12.54 3.79
C LYS A 54 20.18 13.39 4.79
N LYS A 55 18.85 13.30 4.80
CA LYS A 55 18.00 13.99 5.77
C LYS A 55 18.24 13.51 7.20
N HIS A 56 18.33 12.19 7.41
CA HIS A 56 18.58 11.62 8.73
C HIS A 56 20.01 11.83 9.23
N LYS A 57 21.01 11.81 8.35
CA LYS A 57 22.41 12.13 8.70
C LYS A 57 22.62 13.61 9.05
N LYS A 58 21.76 14.52 8.60
CA LYS A 58 21.82 15.96 8.93
C LYS A 58 21.32 16.28 10.35
N TRP A 59 20.74 15.30 11.04
CA TRP A 59 20.13 15.46 12.37
C TRP A 59 20.96 14.79 13.49
N ASN A 60 22.05 14.10 13.13
CA ASN A 60 23.14 13.68 14.01
C ASN A 60 24.35 14.59 13.81
#